data_AF-A0A2M8KLY6-F1
#
_entry.id   AF-A0A2M8KLY6-F1
#
_cell.length_a   1.000
_cell.length_b   1.000
_cell.length_c   1.000
_cell.angle_alpha   90.00
_cell.angle_beta   90.00
_cell.angle_gamma   90.00
#
_symmetry.space_group_name_H-M   'P 1'
#
loop_
_entity.id
_entity.type
_entity.pdbx_description
1 polymer ?
#
loop_
_entity_poly.entity_id
_entity_poly.type
_entity_poly.pdbx_seq_one_letter_code
_entity_poly.pdbx_strand_id
1 'polypeptide(L)'
;MNSCYHCGKTAMFGRSHTHHRGVAGGRWKKRAPKTQRIFRVNFIRLSIIENGKEKRVKLCAKCLKRVRKDIEEGEKPFVTIANPNVKIQNPNQVQNPKP
;
A
#
# COMPACT_ATOMS: atom_id res chain seq x y z
N MET A 1 16.09 7.33 6.79
CA MET A 1 15.02 7.37 5.76
C MET A 1 13.88 6.47 6.20
N ASN A 2 12.62 6.88 6.08
CA ASN A 2 11.49 5.98 6.38
C ASN A 2 11.26 5.04 5.19
N SER A 3 11.49 3.74 5.39
CA SER A 3 11.25 2.69 4.40
C SER A 3 10.22 1.68 4.90
N CYS A 4 9.56 0.99 3.96
CA CYS A 4 8.71 -0.15 4.29
C CYS A 4 9.57 -1.32 4.78
N TYR A 5 9.15 -1.97 5.86
CA TYR A 5 9.86 -3.11 6.43
C TYR A 5 10.07 -4.27 5.44
N HIS A 6 9.05 -4.62 4.65
CA HIS A 6 9.14 -5.76 3.73
C HIS A 6 9.67 -5.39 2.33
N CYS A 7 9.12 -4.36 1.68
CA CYS A 7 9.44 -4.03 0.28
C CYS A 7 10.41 -2.85 0.12
N GLY A 8 10.93 -2.27 1.20
CA GLY A 8 11.91 -1.18 1.14
C GLY A 8 11.39 0.15 0.57
N LYS A 9 10.13 0.25 0.12
CA LYS A 9 9.57 1.45 -0.51
C LYS A 9 9.81 2.72 0.31
N THR A 10 10.33 3.74 -0.36
CA THR A 10 10.58 5.07 0.18
C THR A 10 9.73 6.11 -0.56
N ALA A 11 9.79 7.36 -0.08
CA ALA A 11 9.21 8.47 -0.83
C ALA A 11 9.85 8.59 -2.22
N MET A 12 9.04 8.93 -3.22
CA MET A 12 9.49 9.20 -4.58
C MET A 12 9.40 10.69 -4.86
N PHE A 13 10.36 11.21 -5.62
CA PHE A 13 10.30 12.56 -6.15
C PHE A 13 9.59 12.53 -7.50
N GLY A 14 8.71 13.49 -7.72
CA GLY A 14 8.21 13.73 -9.07
C GLY A 14 7.68 15.14 -9.15
N ARG A 15 6.75 15.35 -10.07
CA ARG A 15 6.33 16.70 -10.42
C ARG A 15 4.82 16.81 -10.58
N SER A 16 4.27 18.00 -10.33
CA SER A 16 2.86 18.29 -10.51
C SER A 16 2.66 19.10 -11.80
N HIS A 17 1.87 18.56 -12.72
CA HIS A 17 1.49 19.22 -13.97
C HIS A 17 0.10 18.69 -14.35
N THR A 18 -0.94 19.50 -14.18
CA THR A 18 -2.30 19.07 -14.57
C THR A 18 -2.94 20.18 -15.39
N HIS A 19 -3.56 19.80 -16.51
CA HIS A 19 -4.42 20.63 -17.33
C HIS A 19 -5.74 19.88 -17.58
N HIS A 20 -6.83 20.61 -17.79
CA HIS A 20 -8.10 20.00 -18.19
C HIS A 20 -8.01 19.48 -19.63
N ARG A 21 -8.76 18.42 -19.96
CA ARG A 21 -8.81 17.86 -21.33
C ARG A 21 -9.49 18.88 -22.27
N GLY A 22 -8.95 19.06 -23.49
CA GLY A 22 -9.51 19.97 -24.50
C GLY A 22 -8.86 21.35 -24.62
N VAL A 23 -7.83 21.66 -23.82
CA VAL A 23 -7.13 22.96 -23.88
C VAL A 23 -5.96 22.96 -24.88
N ALA A 24 -6.26 22.64 -26.14
CA ALA A 24 -5.27 22.47 -27.22
C ALA A 24 -4.47 23.75 -27.58
N GLY A 25 -4.92 24.94 -27.17
CA GLY A 25 -4.35 26.23 -27.60
C GLY A 25 -3.08 26.71 -26.87
N GLY A 26 -2.37 25.85 -26.13
CA GLY A 26 -1.06 26.19 -25.51
C GLY A 26 -1.06 27.25 -24.38
N ARG A 27 -2.14 28.03 -24.21
CA ARG A 27 -2.30 29.11 -23.21
C ARG A 27 -2.19 28.59 -21.76
N TRP A 28 -2.56 27.33 -21.54
CA TRP A 28 -2.46 26.67 -20.23
C TRP A 28 -1.04 26.22 -19.86
N LYS A 29 -0.10 26.17 -20.80
CA LYS A 29 1.30 25.81 -20.53
C LYS A 29 1.95 26.75 -19.51
N LYS A 30 1.56 28.02 -19.50
CA LYS A 30 2.00 29.02 -18.51
C LYS A 30 1.26 28.93 -17.17
N ARG A 31 0.05 28.37 -17.17
CA ARG A 31 -0.82 28.22 -15.97
C ARG A 31 -0.63 26.88 -15.24
N ALA A 32 0.02 25.91 -15.88
CA ALA A 32 0.39 24.62 -15.28
C ALA A 32 1.93 24.52 -15.10
N PRO A 33 2.52 25.32 -14.19
CA PRO A 33 3.96 25.30 -13.95
C PRO A 33 4.38 23.95 -13.38
N LYS A 34 5.56 23.48 -13.79
CA LYS A 34 6.13 22.20 -13.35
C LYS A 34 6.72 22.34 -11.95
N THR A 35 5.90 22.15 -10.92
CA THR A 35 6.37 22.19 -9.53
C THR A 35 6.86 20.83 -9.06
N GLN A 36 7.94 20.83 -8.26
CA GLN A 36 8.44 19.62 -7.59
C GLN A 36 7.44 19.18 -6.51
N ARG A 37 7.19 17.88 -6.41
CA ARG A 37 6.37 17.28 -5.34
C ARG A 37 7.00 15.98 -4.84
N ILE A 38 6.81 15.72 -3.55
CA ILE A 38 7.26 14.49 -2.90
C ILE A 38 6.04 13.56 -2.76
N PHE A 39 6.10 12.41 -3.40
CA PHE A 39 5.12 11.33 -3.26
C PHE A 39 5.48 10.48 -2.06
N ARG A 40 4.80 10.73 -0.94
CA ARG A 40 4.98 9.94 0.29
C ARG A 40 4.26 8.60 0.17
N VAL A 41 4.90 7.56 0.70
CA VAL A 41 4.27 6.25 0.86
C VAL A 41 3.28 6.31 2.02
N ASN A 42 2.13 5.67 1.86
CA ASN A 42 1.20 5.45 2.97
C ASN A 42 1.74 4.36 3.90
N PHE A 43 2.38 4.77 5.00
CA PHE A 43 2.92 3.88 6.03
C PHE A 43 1.94 3.73 7.20
N ILE A 44 1.81 2.50 7.67
CA ILE A 44 1.03 2.12 8.84
C ILE A 44 1.99 1.49 9.84
N ARG A 45 1.94 1.94 11.10
CA ARG A 45 2.71 1.36 12.19
C ARG A 45 1.92 0.21 12.79
N LEU A 46 2.54 -0.95 12.96
CA LEU A 46 1.91 -2.12 13.55
C LEU A 46 2.92 -3.01 14.27
N SER A 47 2.43 -3.84 15.19
CA SER A 47 3.21 -4.86 15.87
C SER A 47 3.22 -6.16 15.06
N ILE A 48 4.41 -6.66 14.73
CA ILE A 48 4.62 -7.98 14.15
C ILE A 48 5.31 -8.89 15.16
N ILE A 49 5.12 -10.20 15.00
CA ILE A 49 5.86 -11.22 15.73
C ILE A 49 6.94 -11.76 14.79
N GLU A 50 8.21 -11.59 15.16
CA GLU A 50 9.35 -12.15 14.46
C GLU A 50 10.24 -12.90 15.43
N ASN A 51 10.59 -14.15 15.11
CA ASN A 51 11.43 -15.00 15.97
C ASN A 51 10.94 -15.07 17.43
N GLY A 52 9.61 -15.11 17.62
CA GLY A 52 8.98 -15.15 18.94
C GLY A 52 9.00 -13.84 19.72
N LYS A 53 9.50 -12.73 19.15
CA LYS A 53 9.52 -11.41 19.78
C LYS A 53 8.57 -10.45 19.09
N GLU A 54 7.88 -9.64 19.88
CA GLU A 54 7.04 -8.56 19.34
C GLU A 54 7.91 -7.36 18.95
N LYS A 55 7.71 -6.86 17.73
CA LYS A 55 8.43 -5.71 17.19
C LYS A 55 7.46 -4.74 16.52
N ARG A 56 7.59 -3.45 16.83
CA ARG A 56 6.86 -2.38 16.14
C ARG A 56 7.58 -1.98 14.86
N VAL A 57 6.91 -2.14 13.72
CA VAL A 57 7.46 -1.83 12.40
C VAL A 57 6.54 -0.91 11.59
N LYS A 58 7.10 -0.28 10.55
CA LYS A 58 6.35 0.47 9.53
C LYS A 58 6.17 -0.39 8.28
N LEU A 59 4.93 -0.68 7.92
CA LEU A 59 4.60 -1.35 6.66
C LEU A 59 3.83 -0.41 5.75
N CYS A 60 4.02 -0.54 4.44
CA CYS A 60 3.19 0.18 3.48
C CYS A 60 1.81 -0.46 3.36
N ALA A 61 0.78 0.34 3.05
CA ALA A 61 -0.59 -0.14 2.94
C ALA A 61 -0.77 -1.32 1.94
N LYS A 62 0.02 -1.37 0.85
CA LYS A 62 -0.02 -2.50 -0.11
C LYS A 62 0.46 -3.81 0.50
N CYS A 63 1.53 -3.77 1.30
CA CYS A 63 2.03 -4.94 2.01
C CYS A 63 1.02 -5.40 3.08
N LEU A 64 0.46 -4.47 3.85
CA LEU A 64 -0.57 -4.80 4.83
C LEU A 64 -1.81 -5.43 4.18
N LYS A 65 -2.24 -4.90 3.02
CA LYS A 65 -3.36 -5.48 2.27
C LYS A 65 -3.07 -6.92 1.84
N ARG A 66 -1.85 -7.21 1.37
CA ARG A 66 -1.45 -8.57 0.98
C ARG A 66 -1.48 -9.51 2.17
N VAL A 67 -0.85 -9.14 3.28
CA VAL A 67 -0.86 -9.96 4.52
C VAL A 67 -2.27 -10.32 4.96
N ARG A 68 -3.20 -9.36 4.92
CA ARG A 68 -4.61 -9.63 5.26
C ARG A 68 -5.27 -10.60 4.29
N LYS A 69 -5.02 -10.45 2.98
CA LYS A 69 -5.53 -11.35 1.95
C LYS A 69 -4.99 -12.78 2.14
N ASP A 70 -3.69 -12.92 2.36
CA ASP A 70 -3.05 -14.22 2.59
C ASP A 70 -3.66 -14.90 3.84
N ILE A 71 -3.91 -14.15 4.92
CA ILE A 71 -4.61 -14.64 6.12
C ILE A 71 -6.06 -15.06 5.81
N GLU A 72 -6.78 -14.29 5.00
CA GLU A 72 -8.17 -14.60 4.60
C GLU A 72 -8.26 -15.85 3.72
N GLU A 73 -7.27 -16.07 2.85
CA GLU A 73 -7.21 -17.20 1.91
C GLU A 73 -6.57 -18.46 2.53
N GLY A 74 -6.03 -18.36 3.76
CA GLY A 74 -5.36 -19.47 4.45
C GLY A 74 -3.93 -19.74 3.96
N GLU A 75 -3.36 -18.84 3.15
CA GLU A 75 -1.97 -18.88 2.73
C GLU A 75 -1.05 -18.37 3.85
N LYS A 76 0.23 -18.77 3.82
CA LYS A 76 1.22 -18.34 4.83
C LYS A 76 1.69 -16.91 4.52
N PRO A 77 1.34 -15.88 5.33
CA PRO A 77 1.80 -14.53 5.08
C PRO A 77 3.30 -14.39 5.35
N PHE A 78 3.94 -13.42 4.70
CA PHE A 78 5.36 -13.11 4.91
C PHE A 78 5.66 -12.42 6.26
N VAL A 79 4.64 -11.90 6.96
CA VAL A 79 4.75 -11.39 8.33
C VAL A 79 3.53 -11.79 9.15
N THR A 80 3.75 -12.18 10.40
CA THR A 80 2.69 -12.47 11.36
C THR A 80 2.34 -11.22 12.15
N ILE A 81 1.08 -10.79 12.07
CA ILE A 81 0.57 -9.64 12.83
C ILE A 81 0.23 -10.09 14.24
N ALA A 82 0.62 -9.32 15.27
CA ALA A 82 0.39 -9.67 16.67
C ALA A 82 -1.09 -9.67 17.07
N ASN A 83 -1.91 -8.82 16.43
CA ASN A 83 -3.36 -8.75 16.69
C ASN A 83 -4.16 -8.65 15.37
N PRO A 84 -4.41 -9.78 14.69
CA PRO A 84 -5.20 -9.79 13.47
C PRO A 84 -6.70 -9.72 13.81
N ASN A 85 -7.29 -8.52 13.76
CA ASN A 85 -8.76 -8.38 13.76
C ASN A 85 -9.31 -8.72 12.37
N VAL A 86 -9.26 -10.00 12.00
CA VAL A 86 -9.71 -10.51 10.70
C VAL A 86 -10.80 -11.55 10.93
N LYS A 87 -11.94 -11.40 10.25
CA LYS A 87 -12.98 -12.44 10.19
C LYS A 87 -12.48 -13.50 9.21
N ILE A 88 -12.13 -14.68 9.70
CA ILE A 88 -11.71 -15.80 8.85
C ILE A 88 -12.90 -16.18 7.97
N GLN A 89 -12.77 -16.02 6.64
CA GLN A 89 -13.76 -16.56 5.73
C GLN A 89 -13.61 -18.08 5.77
N ASN A 90 -14.66 -18.79 6.17
CA ASN A 90 -14.64 -20.25 6.17
C ASN A 90 -14.25 -20.75 4.76
N PRO A 91 -13.23 -21.62 4.62
CA PRO A 91 -12.75 -22.08 3.31
C PRO A 91 -13.80 -22.87 2.50
N ASN A 92 -14.95 -23.20 3.11
CA ASN A 92 -16.06 -23.91 2.48
C ASN A 92 -17.03 -23.01 1.69
N GLN A 93 -16.69 -21.74 1.39
CA GLN A 93 -17.50 -20.87 0.53
C GLN A 93 -16.68 -20.21 -0.59
N VAL A 94 -15.93 -20.99 -1.36
CA VAL A 94 -15.59 -20.57 -2.73
C VAL A 94 -16.79 -20.92 -3.61
N GLN A 95 -17.80 -20.06 -3.60
CA GLN A 95 -18.83 -20.10 -4.64
C GLN A 95 -18.15 -19.84 -5.99
N ASN A 96 -18.39 -20.77 -6.91
CA ASN A 96 -17.78 -20.89 -8.23
C ASN A 96 -17.52 -19.55 -8.94
N PRO A 97 -16.42 -19.42 -9.70
CA PRO A 97 -16.15 -18.21 -10.48
C PRO A 97 -17.34 -17.90 -11.39
N LYS A 98 -17.82 -16.65 -11.31
CA LYS A 98 -18.89 -16.06 -12.12
C LYS A 98 -18.59 -16.29 -13.63
N PRO A 99 -19.60 -16.61 -14.45
CA PRO A 99 -19.42 -17.03 -15.85
C PRO A 99 -18.62 -16.05 -16.71
#